data_AF-A0A9P6WTG3-F1
#
_entry.id   AF-A0A9P6WTG3-F1
#
_cell.length_a   1.000
_cell.length_b   1.000
_cell.length_c   1.000
_cell.angle_alpha   90.00
_cell.angle_beta   90.00
_cell.angle_gamma   90.00
#
_symmetry.space_group_name_H-M   'P 1'
#
loop_
_entity.id
_entity.type
_entity.pdbx_description
1 polymer ?
#
loop_
_entity_poly.entity_id
_entity_poly.type
_entity_poly.pdbx_seq_one_letter_code
_entity_poly.pdbx_strand_id
1 'polypeptide(L)'
;MADFWDDLLEQCRNQYEFNQGFANHYQDQFMKNFKKYEELLREESEINKQKRTIIRIFAHNVAEWAHLKFTRPTNEKKSQHMYVTTKNNQLRSILPNHFISRSIMRKLREQDSWCKNERMFEDEHHVGGGFCKDADFDF
;
A
#
# COMPACT_ATOMS: atom_id res chain seq x y z
N MET A 1 -37.15 53.48 -25.91
CA MET A 1 -37.87 52.19 -25.75
C MET A 1 -37.13 51.06 -26.44
N ALA A 2 -36.50 51.27 -27.60
CA ALA A 2 -35.58 50.28 -28.21
C ALA A 2 -34.33 50.04 -27.33
N ASP A 3 -33.70 51.12 -26.87
CA ASP A 3 -32.42 51.08 -26.13
C ASP A 3 -32.44 50.28 -24.82
N PHE A 4 -33.59 50.20 -24.13
CA PHE A 4 -33.70 49.46 -22.86
C PHE A 4 -33.59 47.94 -23.05
N TRP A 5 -34.19 47.41 -24.12
CA TRP A 5 -34.17 45.97 -24.39
C TRP A 5 -32.81 45.54 -24.93
N ASP A 6 -32.16 46.40 -25.71
CA ASP A 6 -30.81 46.16 -26.22
C ASP A 6 -29.77 46.12 -25.09
N ASP A 7 -29.81 47.09 -24.16
CA ASP A 7 -28.94 47.11 -22.96
C ASP A 7 -29.15 45.86 -22.09
N LEU A 8 -30.41 45.43 -21.89
CA LEU A 8 -30.72 44.25 -21.10
C LEU A 8 -30.20 42.96 -21.75
N LEU A 9 -30.32 42.84 -23.07
CA LEU A 9 -29.82 41.70 -23.83
C LEU A 9 -28.29 41.64 -23.81
N GLU A 10 -27.62 42.79 -23.86
CA GLU A 10 -26.15 42.89 -23.77
C GLU A 10 -25.64 42.49 -22.38
N GLN A 11 -26.30 42.93 -21.31
CA GLN A 11 -25.98 42.48 -19.94
C GLN A 11 -26.17 40.97 -19.76
N CYS A 12 -27.27 40.41 -20.28
CA CYS A 12 -27.51 38.97 -20.25
C CYS A 12 -26.43 38.18 -20.99
N ARG A 13 -26.00 38.68 -22.16
CA ARG A 13 -24.93 38.07 -22.97
C ARG A 13 -23.60 38.08 -22.22
N ASN A 14 -23.22 39.24 -21.67
CA ASN A 14 -21.97 39.39 -20.92
C ASN A 14 -21.94 38.47 -19.68
N GLN A 15 -23.06 38.35 -18.97
CA GLN A 15 -23.16 37.43 -17.83
C GLN A 15 -23.04 35.96 -18.25
N TYR A 16 -23.65 35.58 -19.37
CA TYR A 16 -23.54 34.23 -19.91
C TYR A 16 -22.10 33.91 -20.32
N GLU A 17 -21.43 34.79 -21.06
CA GLU A 17 -20.04 34.61 -21.49
C GLU A 17 -19.07 34.54 -20.31
N PHE A 18 -19.27 35.39 -19.29
CA PHE A 18 -18.50 35.34 -18.05
C PHE A 18 -18.68 33.99 -17.36
N ASN A 19 -19.92 33.54 -17.16
CA ASN A 19 -20.22 32.24 -16.52
C ASN A 19 -19.64 31.06 -17.31
N GLN A 20 -19.68 31.11 -18.65
CA GLN A 20 -19.03 30.10 -19.52
C GLN A 20 -17.52 30.08 -19.34
N GLY A 21 -16.88 31.25 -19.17
CA GLY A 21 -15.46 31.35 -18.86
C GLY A 21 -15.08 30.61 -17.56
N PHE A 22 -15.86 30.77 -16.49
CA PHE A 22 -15.64 30.03 -15.24
C PHE A 22 -15.93 28.55 -15.39
N ALA A 23 -17.00 28.17 -16.09
CA ALA A 23 -17.34 26.77 -16.33
C ALA A 23 -16.19 26.06 -17.07
N ASN A 24 -15.65 26.69 -18.13
CA ASN A 24 -14.49 26.17 -18.87
C ASN A 24 -13.24 26.09 -17.98
N HIS A 25 -12.98 27.10 -17.14
CA HIS A 25 -11.87 27.05 -16.19
C HIS A 25 -11.98 25.85 -15.24
N TYR A 26 -13.13 25.66 -14.60
CA TYR A 26 -13.33 24.51 -13.71
C TYR A 26 -13.27 23.18 -14.45
N GLN A 27 -13.75 23.13 -15.70
CA GLN A 27 -13.63 21.98 -16.56
C GLN A 27 -12.17 21.59 -16.80
N ASP A 28 -11.33 22.55 -17.16
CA ASP A 28 -9.90 22.31 -17.33
C ASP A 28 -9.23 21.86 -16.04
N GLN A 29 -9.62 22.45 -14.90
CA GLN A 29 -9.07 22.05 -13.59
C GLN A 29 -9.46 20.62 -13.20
N PHE A 30 -10.74 20.23 -13.30
CA PHE A 30 -11.12 18.88 -12.92
C PHE A 30 -10.54 17.84 -13.89
N MET A 31 -10.45 18.16 -15.19
CA MET A 31 -9.81 17.28 -16.18
C MET A 31 -8.32 17.08 -15.87
N LYS A 32 -7.62 18.16 -15.51
CA LYS A 32 -6.21 18.09 -15.10
C LYS A 32 -6.03 17.28 -13.82
N ASN A 33 -6.86 17.51 -12.82
CA ASN A 33 -6.79 16.80 -11.53
C ASN A 33 -7.10 15.31 -11.70
N PHE A 34 -8.10 14.97 -12.52
CA PHE A 34 -8.46 13.58 -12.80
C PHE A 34 -7.32 12.84 -13.50
N LYS A 35 -6.70 13.44 -14.53
CA LYS A 35 -5.51 12.86 -15.16
C LYS A 35 -4.37 12.64 -14.17
N LYS A 36 -4.16 13.60 -13.25
CA LYS A 36 -3.11 13.44 -12.22
C LYS A 36 -3.42 12.30 -11.26
N TYR A 37 -4.69 12.14 -10.90
CA TYR A 37 -5.14 11.00 -10.11
C TYR A 37 -4.89 9.66 -10.82
N GLU A 38 -5.18 9.55 -12.12
CA GLU A 38 -4.90 8.33 -12.90
C GLU A 38 -3.39 8.02 -13.00
N GLU A 39 -2.54 9.04 -13.08
CA GLU A 39 -1.08 8.86 -12.98
C GLU A 39 -0.68 8.27 -11.62
N LEU A 40 -1.20 8.84 -10.53
CA LEU A 40 -0.90 8.36 -9.17
C LEU A 40 -1.36 6.92 -8.95
N LEU A 41 -2.52 6.52 -9.50
CA LEU A 41 -2.98 5.12 -9.45
C LEU A 41 -2.01 4.16 -10.16
N ARG A 42 -1.45 4.58 -11.30
CA ARG A 42 -0.46 3.77 -12.02
C ARG A 42 0.85 3.66 -11.25
N GLU A 43 1.33 4.77 -10.69
CA GLU A 43 2.51 4.82 -9.84
C GLU A 43 2.35 3.93 -8.60
N GLU A 44 1.19 4.00 -7.93
CA GLU A 44 0.87 3.15 -6.78
C GLU A 44 0.90 1.65 -7.16
N SER A 45 0.32 1.29 -8.31
CA SER A 45 0.35 -0.09 -8.81
C SER A 45 1.78 -0.60 -9.00
N GLU A 46 2.65 0.24 -9.57
CA GLU A 46 4.05 -0.11 -9.79
C GLU A 46 4.84 -0.22 -8.49
N ILE A 47 4.67 0.73 -7.58
CA ILE A 47 5.25 0.68 -6.22
C ILE A 47 4.81 -0.61 -5.51
N ASN A 48 3.54 -1.00 -5.65
CA ASN A 48 3.04 -2.24 -5.04
C ASN A 48 3.65 -3.50 -5.67
N LYS A 49 3.94 -3.51 -6.98
CA LYS A 49 4.71 -4.60 -7.60
C LYS A 49 6.13 -4.66 -7.05
N GLN A 50 6.81 -3.52 -6.98
CA GLN A 50 8.18 -3.44 -6.46
C GLN A 50 8.26 -3.90 -5.00
N LYS A 51 7.35 -3.44 -4.14
CA LYS A 51 7.22 -3.92 -2.75
C LYS A 51 7.07 -5.44 -2.68
N ARG A 52 6.22 -6.03 -3.53
CA ARG A 52 6.03 -7.50 -3.61
C ARG A 52 7.28 -8.23 -4.08
N THR A 53 8.07 -7.66 -4.99
CA THR A 53 9.33 -8.27 -5.45
C THR A 53 10.39 -8.21 -4.36
N ILE A 54 10.60 -7.03 -3.76
CA ILE A 54 11.60 -6.83 -2.70
C ILE A 54 11.31 -7.73 -1.51
N ILE A 55 10.05 -7.86 -1.10
CA ILE A 55 9.73 -8.71 0.05
C ILE A 55 9.99 -10.20 -0.21
N ARG A 56 9.83 -10.67 -1.45
CA ARG A 56 10.17 -12.05 -1.84
C ARG A 56 11.67 -12.27 -1.78
N ILE A 57 12.46 -11.35 -2.33
CA ILE A 57 13.93 -11.41 -2.30
C ILE A 57 14.43 -11.37 -0.86
N PHE A 58 13.93 -10.44 -0.05
CA PHE A 58 14.25 -10.36 1.38
C PHE A 58 13.94 -11.66 2.10
N ALA A 59 12.73 -12.21 1.90
CA ALA A 59 12.31 -13.42 2.57
C ALA A 59 13.17 -14.64 2.18
N HIS A 60 13.53 -14.76 0.90
CA HIS A 60 14.45 -15.77 0.42
C HIS A 60 15.83 -15.63 1.07
N ASN A 61 16.41 -14.43 1.06
CA ASN A 61 17.73 -14.19 1.66
C ASN A 61 17.77 -14.51 3.15
N VAL A 62 16.71 -14.18 3.90
CA VAL A 62 16.61 -14.53 5.32
C VAL A 62 16.50 -16.05 5.52
N ALA A 63 15.78 -16.76 4.64
CA ALA A 63 15.71 -18.22 4.70
C ALA A 63 17.09 -18.87 4.45
N GLU A 64 17.77 -18.47 3.37
CA GLU A 64 19.12 -18.97 3.06
C GLU A 64 20.12 -18.65 4.17
N TRP A 65 20.12 -17.40 4.66
CA TRP A 65 20.95 -17.01 5.80
C TRP A 65 20.68 -17.88 7.04
N ALA A 66 19.41 -18.16 7.33
CA ALA A 66 19.05 -19.00 8.47
C ALA A 66 19.50 -20.46 8.26
N HIS A 67 19.37 -21.00 7.05
CA HIS A 67 19.79 -22.38 6.74
C HIS A 67 21.30 -22.57 6.81
N LEU A 68 22.07 -21.52 6.54
CA LEU A 68 23.53 -21.51 6.71
C LEU A 68 23.95 -21.35 8.17
N LYS A 69 23.20 -20.60 8.97
CA LYS A 69 23.58 -20.22 10.33
C LYS A 69 23.12 -21.20 11.41
N PHE A 70 21.94 -21.79 11.25
CA PHE A 70 21.31 -22.63 12.26
C PHE A 70 21.30 -24.10 11.85
N THR A 71 21.31 -24.98 12.85
CA THR A 71 21.06 -26.41 12.60
C THR A 71 19.60 -26.63 12.22
N ARG A 72 19.37 -27.47 11.22
CA ARG A 72 18.02 -27.85 10.79
C ARG A 72 17.22 -28.44 11.96
N PRO A 73 16.02 -27.91 12.26
CA PRO A 73 15.19 -28.46 13.32
C PRO A 73 14.69 -29.87 12.97
N THR A 74 14.40 -30.68 13.98
CA THR A 74 13.72 -31.97 13.80
C THR A 74 12.23 -31.74 13.46
N ASN A 75 11.51 -32.81 13.14
CA ASN A 75 10.06 -32.75 12.92
C ASN A 75 9.25 -32.55 14.21
N GLU A 76 9.91 -32.45 15.37
CA GLU A 76 9.23 -32.16 16.63
C GLU A 76 8.83 -30.69 16.70
N LYS A 77 7.56 -30.42 17.09
CA LYS A 77 7.03 -29.06 17.24
C LYS A 77 7.91 -28.17 18.11
N LYS A 78 8.45 -28.70 19.22
CA LYS A 78 9.32 -27.93 20.11
C LYS A 78 10.64 -27.52 19.43
N SER A 79 11.20 -28.39 18.59
CA SER A 79 12.42 -28.10 17.84
C SER A 79 12.18 -27.04 16.78
N GLN A 80 11.05 -27.11 16.06
CA GLN A 80 10.67 -26.12 15.05
C GLN A 80 10.42 -24.76 15.67
N HIS A 81 9.64 -24.71 16.76
CA HIS A 81 9.38 -23.49 17.52
C HIS A 81 10.68 -22.82 18.02
N MET A 82 11.60 -23.62 18.56
CA MET A 82 12.87 -23.11 19.07
C MET A 82 13.70 -22.49 17.93
N TYR A 83 13.76 -23.15 16.78
CA TYR A 83 14.43 -22.63 15.59
C TYR A 83 13.80 -21.32 15.12
N VAL A 84 12.47 -21.25 14.96
CA VAL A 84 11.76 -20.05 14.51
C VAL A 84 11.98 -18.89 15.48
N THR A 85 11.84 -19.13 16.78
CA THR A 85 12.02 -18.11 17.81
C THR A 85 13.45 -17.58 17.82
N THR A 86 14.45 -18.47 17.79
CA THR A 86 15.86 -18.08 17.79
C THR A 86 16.22 -17.29 16.53
N LYS A 87 15.78 -17.75 15.35
CA LYS A 87 15.95 -17.06 14.07
C LYS A 87 15.36 -15.66 14.11
N ASN A 88 14.10 -15.54 14.57
CA ASN A 88 13.40 -14.25 14.60
C ASN A 88 14.05 -13.27 15.60
N ASN A 89 14.51 -13.75 16.75
CA ASN A 89 15.22 -12.92 17.73
C ASN A 89 16.53 -12.40 17.14
N GLN A 90 17.30 -13.24 16.46
CA GLN A 90 18.52 -12.79 15.78
C GLN A 90 18.22 -11.85 14.61
N LEU A 91 17.15 -12.10 13.84
CA LEU A 91 16.75 -11.18 12.78
C LEU A 91 16.42 -9.78 13.32
N ARG A 92 15.73 -9.69 14.47
CA ARG A 92 15.46 -8.43 15.17
C ARG A 92 16.75 -7.72 15.62
N SER A 93 17.81 -8.46 15.97
CA SER A 93 19.11 -7.86 16.28
C SER A 93 19.89 -7.36 15.06
N ILE A 94 19.70 -7.97 13.89
CA ILE A 94 20.35 -7.54 12.63
C ILE A 94 19.67 -6.30 12.07
N LEU A 95 18.36 -6.17 12.27
CA LEU A 95 17.55 -5.04 11.83
C LEU A 95 17.05 -4.24 13.05
N PRO A 96 17.96 -3.64 13.85
CA PRO A 96 17.55 -2.88 15.01
C PRO A 96 16.71 -1.68 14.55
N ASN A 97 15.62 -1.39 15.28
CA ASN A 97 14.69 -0.30 15.01
C ASN A 97 13.78 -0.45 13.79
N HIS A 98 13.77 -1.62 13.12
CA HIS A 98 12.85 -1.88 12.03
C HIS A 98 11.65 -2.72 12.48
N PHE A 99 10.44 -2.23 12.18
CA PHE A 99 9.22 -2.99 12.40
C PHE A 99 9.04 -4.04 11.31
N ILE A 100 9.08 -5.32 11.71
CA ILE A 100 8.79 -6.44 10.81
C ILE A 100 7.29 -6.73 10.90
N SER A 101 6.54 -6.29 9.90
CA SER A 101 5.09 -6.46 9.89
C SER A 101 4.65 -7.91 9.75
N ARG A 102 3.39 -8.20 10.11
CA ARG A 102 2.82 -9.56 9.99
C ARG A 102 2.87 -10.11 8.56
N SER A 103 2.71 -9.24 7.55
CA SER A 103 2.77 -9.65 6.14
C SER A 103 4.18 -10.10 5.75
N ILE A 104 5.22 -9.42 6.25
CA ILE A 104 6.62 -9.81 6.08
C ILE A 104 6.90 -11.13 6.81
N MET A 105 6.49 -11.25 8.07
CA MET A 105 6.64 -12.49 8.86
C MET A 105 5.98 -13.69 8.18
N ARG A 106 4.80 -13.49 7.56
CA ARG A 106 4.14 -14.53 6.76
C ARG A 106 4.99 -14.93 5.55
N LYS A 107 5.53 -13.97 4.80
CA LYS A 107 6.42 -14.26 3.66
C LYS A 107 7.71 -14.97 4.06
N LEU A 108 8.31 -14.59 5.20
CA LEU A 108 9.47 -15.27 5.75
C LEU A 108 9.19 -16.75 6.05
N ARG A 109 8.00 -17.08 6.56
CA ARG A 109 7.58 -18.47 6.78
C ARG A 109 7.32 -19.22 5.49
N GLU A 110 6.65 -18.60 4.52
CA GLU A 110 6.36 -19.24 3.22
C GLU A 110 7.63 -19.65 2.47
N GLN A 111 8.69 -18.84 2.56
CA GLN A 111 9.97 -19.12 1.90
C GLN A 111 10.85 -20.13 2.65
N ASP A 112 10.69 -20.27 3.96
CA ASP A 112 11.52 -21.16 4.78
C ASP A 112 11.07 -22.63 4.65
N SER A 113 11.87 -23.42 3.95
CA SER A 113 11.57 -24.83 3.68
C SER A 113 11.57 -25.72 4.93
N TRP A 114 12.21 -25.32 6.02
CA TRP A 114 12.33 -26.12 7.24
C TRP A 114 11.07 -26.04 8.13
N CYS A 115 10.23 -25.02 7.95
CA CYS A 115 9.08 -24.73 8.82
C CYS A 115 7.73 -24.66 8.08
N LYS A 116 7.63 -25.22 6.88
CA LYS A 116 6.42 -25.13 6.01
C LYS A 116 5.11 -25.60 6.66
N ASN A 117 5.18 -26.47 7.68
CA ASN A 117 4.01 -27.09 8.31
C ASN A 117 3.65 -26.51 9.69
N GLU A 118 4.43 -25.55 10.19
CA GLU A 118 4.22 -24.98 11.51
C GLU A 118 3.18 -23.84 11.44
N ARG A 119 1.91 -24.19 11.65
CA ARG A 119 0.84 -23.22 11.99
C ARG A 119 1.04 -22.74 13.42
N MET A 120 2.11 -22.00 13.70
CA MET A 120 2.29 -21.43 15.03
C MET A 120 1.59 -20.08 15.18
N PHE A 121 0.63 -20.11 16.10
CA PHE A 121 0.04 -19.04 16.91
C PHE A 121 -0.14 -17.67 16.25
N GLU A 122 -1.41 -17.37 15.99
CA GLU A 122 -1.95 -16.04 15.69
C GLU A 122 -1.86 -15.05 16.86
N ASP A 123 -0.86 -15.13 17.74
CA ASP A 123 -0.81 -14.31 18.97
C ASP A 123 0.40 -13.36 19.03
N GLU A 124 0.69 -12.68 17.94
CA GLU A 124 1.27 -11.33 18.05
C GLU A 124 0.22 -10.33 17.59
N HIS A 125 -0.72 -10.02 18.49
CA HIS A 125 -1.61 -8.86 18.43
C HIS A 125 -0.80 -7.55 18.49
N HIS A 126 0.03 -7.28 17.48
CA HIS A 126 0.38 -5.90 17.15
C HIS A 126 -0.78 -5.37 16.32
N VAL A 127 -1.48 -4.38 16.86
CA VAL A 127 -2.46 -3.53 16.18
C VAL A 127 -1.72 -2.81 15.04
N GLY A 128 -1.45 -3.53 13.96
CA GLY A 128 -1.00 -2.96 12.70
C GLY A 128 -2.26 -2.53 11.97
N GLY A 129 -2.56 -1.23 12.04
CA GLY A 129 -3.72 -0.61 11.41
C GLY A 129 -3.93 -1.13 9.98
N GLY A 130 -5.06 -1.81 9.79
CA GLY A 130 -5.55 -2.14 8.47
C GLY A 130 -5.95 -0.86 7.77
N PHE A 131 -5.31 -0.65 6.61
CA PHE A 131 -5.74 0.10 5.43
C PHE A 131 -7.16 0.66 5.47
N CYS A 132 -7.27 1.94 5.05
CA CYS A 132 -8.50 2.66 4.76
C CYS A 132 -9.59 1.71 4.27
N LYS A 133 -10.57 1.46 5.14
CA LYS A 133 -11.89 1.01 4.68
C LYS A 133 -12.49 2.23 4.01
N ASP A 134 -12.63 2.14 2.70
CA ASP A 134 -13.77 2.64 1.94
C ASP A 134 -14.43 3.85 2.60
N ALA A 135 -13.92 5.04 2.25
CA ALA A 135 -14.76 6.22 2.30
C ALA A 135 -15.78 6.01 1.18
N ASP A 136 -16.89 5.36 1.51
CA ASP A 136 -18.14 5.42 0.77
C ASP A 136 -18.54 6.89 0.68
N PHE A 137 -18.05 7.58 -0.34
CA PHE A 137 -18.65 8.81 -0.84
C PHE A 137 -19.68 8.39 -1.88
N ASP A 138 -20.89 8.05 -1.41
CA ASP A 138 -22.07 8.16 -2.24
C ASP A 138 -22.32 9.65 -2.50
N PHE A 139 -22.22 10.06 -3.77
CA PHE A 139 -22.79 11.29 -4.29
C PHE A 139 -23.87 10.93 -5.31
#